data_AF-A0A1W9T2T6-F1
#
_entry.id   AF-A0A1W9T2T6-F1
#
_cell.length_a   1.000
_cell.length_b   1.000
_cell.length_c   1.000
_cell.angle_alpha   90.00
_cell.angle_beta   90.00
_cell.angle_gamma   90.00
#
_symmetry.space_group_name_H-M   'P 1'
#
loop_
_entity.id
_entity.type
_entity.pdbx_description
1 polymer ?
#
loop_
_entity_poly.entity_id
_entity_poly.type
_entity_poly.pdbx_seq_one_letter_code
_entity_poly.pdbx_strand_id
1 'polypeptide(L)'
;MDQEADVVQTGSGFTPIAGLNLSFMEDKLNIGIKYEFKTNLEITNETASDVITGSDGSSMFPDKEVINADMPAMLSIGAKYQITDALNVHAGFHTYFDTKVNWKNVAEIEGNSMEYALGLEYNISEKLLVSAGWLGTKTGVKDTYHTDLSYSLNTNSIGGGGAFAINNMITIQLGGFMTMYQDFTANKSYPLGDAAVPFKETYKKSAWGVGIGLDFTFGGGGE
;
A
#
# COMPACT_ATOMS: atom_id res chain seq x y z
N MET A 1 19.84 -21.59 -23.14
CA MET A 1 18.62 -22.40 -23.05
C MET A 1 17.61 -21.50 -22.38
N ASP A 2 16.51 -21.22 -23.06
CA ASP A 2 15.45 -20.40 -22.47
C ASP A 2 14.78 -21.25 -21.38
N GLN A 3 14.62 -20.66 -20.20
CA GLN A 3 13.92 -21.26 -19.07
C GLN A 3 12.66 -20.45 -18.84
N GLU A 4 11.57 -21.11 -18.50
CA GLU A 4 10.28 -20.49 -18.20
C GLU A 4 9.76 -21.01 -16.87
N ALA A 5 8.99 -20.18 -16.17
CA ALA A 5 8.28 -20.57 -14.97
C ALA A 5 6.78 -20.35 -15.16
N ASP A 6 5.99 -21.39 -14.91
CA ASP A 6 4.54 -21.38 -14.83
C ASP A 6 4.13 -21.84 -13.43
N VAL A 7 3.84 -20.87 -12.57
CA VAL A 7 3.63 -21.05 -11.13
C VAL A 7 2.38 -20.30 -10.70
N VAL A 8 1.46 -20.99 -10.04
CA VAL A 8 0.30 -20.39 -9.37
C VAL A 8 0.51 -20.50 -7.86
N GLN A 9 0.42 -19.37 -7.15
CA GLN A 9 0.53 -19.35 -5.69
C GLN A 9 -0.84 -19.04 -5.09
N THR A 10 -1.37 -19.96 -4.28
CA THR A 10 -2.70 -19.80 -3.66
C THR A 10 -2.61 -19.89 -2.14
N GLY A 11 -3.36 -19.02 -1.45
CA GLY A 11 -3.49 -19.03 0.00
C GLY A 11 -4.75 -18.29 0.44
N SER A 12 -5.16 -18.50 1.69
CA SER A 12 -6.29 -17.80 2.29
C SER A 12 -5.95 -17.38 3.72
N GLY A 13 -6.35 -16.18 4.10
CA GLY A 13 -6.15 -15.65 5.45
C GLY A 13 -7.44 -15.06 6.01
N PHE A 14 -7.51 -14.95 7.33
CA PHE A 14 -8.59 -14.27 8.03
C PHE A 14 -8.01 -13.25 9.01
N THR A 15 -8.57 -12.03 8.98
CA THR A 15 -8.01 -10.89 9.70
C THR A 15 -9.10 -10.19 10.50
N PRO A 16 -9.06 -10.28 11.84
CA PRO A 16 -9.85 -9.43 12.70
C PRO A 16 -9.44 -7.96 12.56
N ILE A 17 -10.40 -7.05 12.63
CA ILE A 17 -10.18 -5.60 12.65
C ILE A 17 -11.00 -5.01 13.79
N ALA A 18 -10.38 -4.16 14.61
CA ALA A 18 -11.05 -3.39 15.64
C ALA A 18 -10.89 -1.88 15.35
N GLY A 19 -11.93 -1.11 15.60
CA GLY A 19 -11.93 0.33 15.35
C GLY A 19 -12.67 1.11 16.43
N LEU A 20 -12.20 2.34 16.67
CA LEU A 20 -12.82 3.32 17.55
C LEU A 20 -12.93 4.65 16.81
N ASN A 21 -14.08 5.31 16.92
CA ASN A 21 -14.29 6.64 16.40
C ASN A 21 -14.73 7.57 17.53
N LEU A 22 -14.05 8.71 17.67
CA LEU A 22 -14.30 9.69 18.71
C LEU A 22 -14.64 11.04 18.08
N SER A 23 -15.83 11.55 18.37
CA SER A 23 -16.27 12.88 17.94
C SER A 23 -16.21 13.88 19.10
N PHE A 24 -15.71 15.07 18.81
CA PHE A 24 -15.58 16.19 19.74
C PHE A 24 -15.97 17.50 19.05
N MET A 25 -16.14 18.56 19.85
CA MET A 25 -16.38 19.92 19.36
C MET A 25 -17.61 20.01 18.44
N GLU A 26 -18.73 19.38 18.83
CA GLU A 26 -19.95 19.32 18.00
C GLU A 26 -19.66 18.76 16.60
N ASP A 27 -18.97 17.61 16.55
CA ASP A 27 -18.55 16.89 15.34
C ASP A 27 -17.53 17.60 14.42
N LYS A 28 -17.03 18.77 14.82
CA LYS A 28 -15.96 19.47 14.08
C LYS A 28 -14.63 18.74 14.15
N LEU A 29 -14.36 18.01 15.23
CA LEU A 29 -13.17 17.18 15.37
C LEU A 29 -13.59 15.72 15.48
N ASN A 30 -13.12 14.91 14.54
CA ASN A 30 -13.35 13.47 14.54
C ASN A 30 -12.01 12.74 14.50
N ILE A 31 -11.80 11.78 15.40
CA ILE A 31 -10.57 10.99 15.51
C ILE A 31 -10.92 9.52 15.36
N GLY A 32 -10.35 8.88 14.35
CA GLY A 32 -10.47 7.45 14.08
C GLY A 32 -9.20 6.70 14.46
N ILE A 33 -9.37 5.56 15.12
CA ILE A 33 -8.30 4.61 15.42
C ILE A 33 -8.74 3.25 14.89
N LYS A 34 -7.94 2.60 14.05
CA LYS A 34 -8.15 1.24 13.54
C LYS A 34 -6.92 0.41 13.85
N TYR A 35 -7.14 -0.78 14.41
CA TYR A 35 -6.11 -1.80 14.54
C TYR A 35 -6.54 -3.05 13.78
N GLU A 36 -5.69 -3.48 12.87
CA GLU A 36 -5.83 -4.69 12.07
C GLU A 36 -4.80 -5.70 12.57
N PHE A 37 -5.27 -6.88 12.95
CA PHE A 37 -4.42 -7.89 13.57
C PHE A 37 -3.52 -8.56 12.52
N LYS A 38 -2.42 -9.16 12.95
CA LYS A 38 -1.54 -9.94 12.06
C LYS A 38 -2.34 -11.07 11.44
N THR A 39 -2.28 -11.21 10.13
CA THR A 39 -2.88 -12.33 9.40
C THR A 39 -1.84 -13.41 9.22
N ASN A 40 -2.08 -14.60 9.76
CA ASN A 40 -1.29 -15.76 9.37
C ASN A 40 -1.72 -16.16 7.96
N LEU A 41 -0.79 -16.12 7.02
CA LEU A 41 -1.06 -16.46 5.62
C LEU A 41 0.05 -17.36 5.10
N GLU A 42 -0.35 -18.51 4.60
CA GLU A 42 0.53 -19.46 3.93
C GLU A 42 0.07 -19.57 2.47
N ILE A 43 1.00 -19.40 1.54
CA ILE A 43 0.76 -19.59 0.11
C ILE A 43 1.44 -20.89 -0.33
N THR A 44 0.75 -21.68 -1.14
CA THR A 44 1.26 -22.93 -1.71
C THR A 44 1.48 -22.76 -3.19
N ASN A 45 2.64 -23.18 -3.69
CA ASN A 45 2.96 -23.19 -5.11
C ASN A 45 2.29 -24.40 -5.81
N GLU A 46 1.67 -24.15 -6.94
CA GLU A 46 1.33 -25.13 -7.97
C GLU A 46 2.19 -24.81 -9.20
N THR A 47 3.23 -25.61 -9.43
CA THR A 47 4.27 -25.31 -10.43
C THR A 47 4.25 -26.31 -11.58
N ALA A 48 3.91 -25.83 -12.78
CA ALA A 48 3.90 -26.64 -14.00
C ALA A 48 5.27 -26.65 -14.71
N SER A 49 6.00 -25.54 -14.67
CA SER A 49 7.39 -25.39 -15.14
C SER A 49 8.12 -24.37 -14.26
N ASP A 50 9.44 -24.51 -14.11
CA ASP A 50 10.24 -23.68 -13.20
C ASP A 50 11.64 -23.38 -13.78
N VAL A 51 12.27 -22.35 -13.24
CA VAL A 51 13.64 -21.94 -13.56
C VAL A 51 14.61 -22.65 -12.61
N ILE A 52 15.56 -23.39 -13.18
CA ILE A 52 16.67 -24.01 -12.45
C ILE A 52 17.71 -22.92 -12.16
N THR A 53 17.98 -22.73 -10.87
CA THR A 53 18.84 -21.66 -10.34
C THR A 53 20.19 -22.17 -9.84
N GLY A 54 20.34 -23.48 -9.57
CA GLY A 54 21.59 -24.09 -9.12
C GLY A 54 22.07 -25.25 -9.99
N SER A 55 23.37 -25.51 -9.93
CA SER A 55 24.00 -26.68 -10.58
C SER A 55 23.62 -28.03 -9.94
N ASP A 56 22.95 -27.97 -8.78
CA ASP A 56 22.39 -29.09 -8.03
C ASP A 56 20.93 -29.42 -8.43
N GLY A 57 20.35 -28.65 -9.37
CA GLY A 57 18.96 -28.81 -9.78
C GLY A 57 17.95 -28.08 -8.90
N SER A 58 18.40 -27.18 -8.02
CA SER A 58 17.51 -26.29 -7.26
C SER A 58 16.72 -25.37 -8.20
N SER A 59 15.44 -25.20 -7.90
CA SER A 59 14.50 -24.42 -8.71
C SER A 59 13.98 -23.19 -7.95
N MET A 60 13.48 -22.19 -8.68
CA MET A 60 13.11 -20.90 -8.09
C MET A 60 11.78 -20.95 -7.31
N PHE A 61 10.84 -21.77 -7.77
CA PHE A 61 9.50 -21.95 -7.17
C PHE A 61 9.13 -23.44 -7.09
N PRO A 62 9.77 -24.22 -6.20
CA PRO A 62 9.49 -25.65 -6.06
C PRO A 62 7.98 -25.95 -5.91
N ASP A 63 7.51 -26.96 -6.64
CA ASP A 63 6.10 -27.39 -6.58
C ASP A 63 5.72 -27.80 -5.15
N LYS A 64 4.55 -27.36 -4.69
CA LYS A 64 4.01 -27.56 -3.33
C LYS A 64 4.83 -26.94 -2.20
N GLU A 65 5.83 -26.10 -2.50
CA GLU A 65 6.48 -25.31 -1.46
C GLU A 65 5.43 -24.42 -0.79
N VAL A 66 5.44 -24.43 0.55
CA VAL A 66 4.61 -23.55 1.37
C VAL A 66 5.47 -22.38 1.82
N ILE A 67 5.07 -21.18 1.43
CA ILE A 67 5.77 -19.94 1.75
C ILE A 67 4.93 -19.17 2.77
N ASN A 68 5.58 -18.71 3.83
CA ASN A 68 4.95 -17.78 4.76
C ASN A 68 4.82 -16.41 4.10
N ALA A 69 3.57 -15.95 3.97
CA ALA A 69 3.20 -14.67 3.40
C ALA A 69 2.38 -13.85 4.40
N ASP A 70 2.67 -13.98 5.70
CA ASP A 70 1.97 -13.29 6.79
C ASP A 70 1.72 -11.81 6.45
N MET A 71 0.49 -11.32 6.64
CA MET A 71 0.26 -9.88 6.56
C MET A 71 0.54 -9.26 7.94
N PRO A 72 1.40 -8.23 8.02
CA PRO A 72 1.72 -7.58 9.28
C PRO A 72 0.46 -6.96 9.89
N ALA A 73 0.43 -6.91 11.22
CA ALA A 73 -0.56 -6.08 11.90
C ALA A 73 -0.41 -4.63 11.45
N MET A 74 -1.50 -3.86 11.47
CA MET A 74 -1.50 -2.45 11.10
C MET A 74 -2.22 -1.61 12.15
N LEU A 75 -1.59 -0.51 12.57
CA LEU A 75 -2.24 0.53 13.35
C LEU A 75 -2.44 1.77 12.48
N SER A 76 -3.66 2.29 12.46
CA SER A 76 -4.04 3.48 11.73
C SER A 76 -4.71 4.47 12.67
N ILE A 77 -4.23 5.71 12.68
CA ILE A 77 -4.79 6.82 13.44
C ILE A 77 -5.05 7.95 12.45
N GLY A 78 -6.27 8.47 12.42
CA GLY A 78 -6.65 9.57 11.56
C GLY A 78 -7.46 10.61 12.31
N ALA A 79 -7.39 11.85 11.87
CA ALA A 79 -8.21 12.93 12.37
C ALA A 79 -8.76 13.77 11.22
N LYS A 80 -10.04 14.12 11.30
CA LYS A 80 -10.70 15.15 10.50
C LYS A 80 -10.95 16.35 11.40
N TYR A 81 -10.59 17.54 10.93
CA TYR A 81 -10.97 18.80 11.55
C TYR A 81 -11.68 19.72 10.56
N GLN A 82 -12.89 20.14 10.92
CA GLN A 82 -13.67 21.11 10.18
C GLN A 82 -13.23 22.53 10.55
N ILE A 83 -12.48 23.18 9.65
CA ILE A 83 -11.99 24.55 9.86
C ILE A 83 -13.14 25.54 9.64
N THR A 84 -13.94 25.33 8.61
CA THR A 84 -15.14 26.11 8.28
C THR A 84 -16.24 25.19 7.79
N ASP A 85 -17.46 25.69 7.60
CA ASP A 85 -18.57 24.91 7.02
C ASP A 85 -18.27 24.35 5.63
N ALA A 86 -17.33 24.98 4.91
CA ALA A 86 -16.90 24.55 3.58
C ALA A 86 -15.58 23.77 3.58
N LEU A 87 -14.72 23.89 4.58
CA LEU A 87 -13.35 23.37 4.56
C LEU A 87 -13.09 22.35 5.67
N ASN A 88 -12.72 21.14 5.26
CA ASN A 88 -12.23 20.10 6.14
C ASN A 88 -10.76 19.79 5.84
N VAL A 89 -10.01 19.50 6.91
CA VAL A 89 -8.64 19.03 6.83
C VAL A 89 -8.55 17.66 7.47
N HIS A 90 -7.76 16.81 6.85
CA HIS A 90 -7.55 15.43 7.25
C HIS A 90 -6.06 15.20 7.48
N ALA A 91 -5.73 14.49 8.54
CA ALA A 91 -4.38 14.01 8.80
C ALA A 91 -4.44 12.54 9.22
N GLY A 92 -3.47 11.75 8.76
CA GLY A 92 -3.42 10.33 9.02
C GLY A 92 -2.00 9.85 9.29
N PHE A 93 -1.90 8.85 10.14
CA PHE A 93 -0.69 8.07 10.37
C PHE A 93 -1.04 6.59 10.35
N HIS A 94 -0.27 5.83 9.58
CA HIS A 94 -0.39 4.38 9.50
C HIS A 94 0.97 3.73 9.78
N THR A 95 0.98 2.63 10.50
CA THR A 95 2.19 1.82 10.67
C THR A 95 1.87 0.34 10.49
N TYR A 96 2.78 -0.35 9.81
CA TYR A 96 2.71 -1.77 9.52
C TYR A 96 3.82 -2.45 10.32
N PHE A 97 3.46 -3.41 11.17
CA PHE A 97 4.38 -4.07 12.10
C PHE A 97 5.24 -5.14 11.40
N ASP A 98 5.96 -4.75 10.34
CA ASP A 98 6.75 -5.61 9.45
C ASP A 98 7.87 -6.38 10.17
N THR A 99 8.32 -5.90 11.32
CA THR A 99 9.33 -6.61 12.14
C THR A 99 8.75 -7.77 12.95
N LYS A 100 7.42 -7.98 12.93
CA LYS A 100 6.69 -8.96 13.76
C LYS A 100 6.02 -10.08 12.93
N VAL A 101 6.43 -10.24 11.68
CA VAL A 101 5.97 -11.31 10.78
C VAL A 101 7.09 -12.31 10.53
N ASN A 102 6.73 -13.51 10.06
CA ASN A 102 7.67 -14.62 9.87
C ASN A 102 8.14 -14.77 8.42
N TRP A 103 8.41 -13.66 7.75
CA TRP A 103 8.92 -13.69 6.38
C TRP A 103 10.35 -14.23 6.32
N LYS A 104 10.67 -14.95 5.25
CA LYS A 104 12.03 -15.46 4.98
C LYS A 104 13.11 -14.38 5.04
N ASN A 105 12.75 -13.15 4.66
CA ASN A 105 13.64 -12.01 4.53
C ASN A 105 13.53 -11.02 5.71
N VAL A 106 12.83 -11.38 6.80
CA VAL A 106 12.53 -10.43 7.89
C VAL A 106 13.80 -9.88 8.56
N ALA A 107 14.91 -10.61 8.52
CA ALA A 107 16.21 -10.14 9.03
C ALA A 107 16.77 -8.93 8.26
N GLU A 108 16.26 -8.67 7.05
CA GLU A 108 16.59 -7.53 6.19
C GLU A 108 15.65 -6.33 6.41
N ILE A 109 14.76 -6.41 7.43
CA ILE A 109 13.84 -5.34 7.82
C ILE A 109 14.28 -4.82 9.19
N GLU A 110 14.73 -3.56 9.25
CA GLU A 110 15.17 -2.90 10.49
C GLU A 110 14.05 -2.14 11.19
N GLY A 111 13.02 -1.74 10.44
CA GLY A 111 11.94 -0.93 10.95
C GLY A 111 10.59 -1.31 10.37
N ASN A 112 9.55 -0.89 11.06
CA ASN A 112 8.18 -0.94 10.56
C ASN A 112 7.99 0.09 9.46
N SER A 113 7.22 -0.24 8.41
CA SER A 113 6.79 0.76 7.44
C SER A 113 5.79 1.73 8.09
N MET A 114 5.87 2.98 7.68
CA MET A 114 5.05 4.08 8.19
C MET A 114 4.53 4.92 7.04
N GLU A 115 3.30 5.39 7.15
CA GLU A 115 2.68 6.28 6.19
C GLU A 115 2.10 7.49 6.89
N TYR A 116 2.26 8.65 6.25
CA TYR A 116 1.75 9.93 6.70
C TYR A 116 0.84 10.48 5.61
N ALA A 117 -0.38 10.86 6.00
CA ALA A 117 -1.38 11.37 5.07
C ALA A 117 -1.81 12.77 5.48
N LEU A 118 -2.00 13.63 4.48
CA LEU A 118 -2.62 14.95 4.63
C LEU A 118 -3.65 15.13 3.52
N GLY A 119 -4.83 15.61 3.86
CA GLY A 119 -5.93 15.80 2.92
C GLY A 119 -6.70 17.08 3.18
N LEU A 120 -7.25 17.64 2.12
CA LEU A 120 -8.12 18.80 2.15
C LEU A 120 -9.39 18.49 1.35
N GLU A 121 -10.53 18.86 1.91
CA GLU A 121 -11.81 18.81 1.22
C GLU A 121 -12.49 20.17 1.30
N TYR A 122 -12.97 20.65 0.16
CA TYR A 122 -13.61 21.95 0.04
C TYR A 122 -14.95 21.85 -0.70
N ASN A 123 -16.01 22.26 -0.01
CA ASN A 123 -17.35 22.39 -0.58
C ASN A 123 -17.44 23.71 -1.35
N ILE A 124 -17.38 23.64 -2.68
CA ILE A 124 -17.57 24.81 -3.55
C ILE A 124 -19.04 25.25 -3.52
N SER A 125 -19.96 24.30 -3.44
CA SER A 125 -21.40 24.53 -3.25
C SER A 125 -22.01 23.32 -2.55
N GLU A 126 -23.30 23.38 -2.21
CA GLU A 126 -24.05 22.23 -1.67
C GLU A 126 -24.00 20.98 -2.55
N LYS A 127 -23.72 21.14 -3.85
CA LYS A 127 -23.67 20.04 -4.82
C LYS A 127 -22.27 19.65 -5.25
N LEU A 128 -21.25 20.44 -4.95
CA LEU A 128 -19.91 20.25 -5.50
C LEU A 128 -18.86 20.31 -4.41
N LEU A 129 -18.16 19.20 -4.22
CA LEU A 129 -17.01 19.04 -3.36
C LEU A 129 -15.78 18.77 -4.23
N VAL A 130 -14.65 19.37 -3.86
CA VAL A 130 -13.34 19.03 -4.42
C VAL A 130 -12.39 18.63 -3.29
N SER A 131 -11.46 17.73 -3.60
CA SER A 131 -10.48 17.24 -2.64
C SER A 131 -9.10 17.12 -3.26
N ALA A 132 -8.09 17.27 -2.41
CA ALA A 132 -6.70 17.03 -2.74
C ALA A 132 -6.00 16.41 -1.54
N GLY A 133 -5.01 15.56 -1.79
CA GLY A 133 -4.29 14.87 -0.73
C GLY A 133 -2.87 14.49 -1.12
N TRP A 134 -2.07 14.27 -0.08
CA TRP A 134 -0.73 13.73 -0.15
C TRP A 134 -0.60 12.56 0.82
N LEU A 135 0.13 11.53 0.40
CA LEU A 135 0.50 10.40 1.22
C LEU A 135 1.98 10.08 1.01
N GLY A 136 2.75 10.14 2.09
CA GLY A 136 4.16 9.78 2.12
C GLY A 136 4.39 8.46 2.83
N THR A 137 5.12 7.54 2.20
CA THR A 137 5.46 6.24 2.78
C THR A 137 6.95 6.19 3.07
N LYS A 138 7.30 5.77 4.29
CA LYS A 138 8.65 5.44 4.71
C LYS A 138 8.73 3.95 5.00
N THR A 139 9.59 3.27 4.27
CA THR A 139 9.85 1.84 4.42
C THR A 139 10.93 1.63 5.47
N GLY A 140 10.93 0.46 6.11
CA GLY A 140 11.94 0.07 7.10
C GLY A 140 12.90 -1.02 6.63
N VAL A 141 13.02 -1.22 5.31
CA VAL A 141 13.90 -2.24 4.72
C VAL A 141 15.35 -1.75 4.65
N LYS A 142 16.31 -2.68 4.75
CA LYS A 142 17.74 -2.40 4.50
C LYS A 142 18.02 -2.27 3.01
N ASP A 143 19.14 -1.62 2.67
CA ASP A 143 19.65 -1.54 1.29
C ASP A 143 19.83 -2.94 0.65
N THR A 144 20.14 -3.96 1.46
CA THR A 144 20.31 -5.37 1.06
C THR A 144 19.00 -6.10 0.73
N TYR A 145 17.84 -5.53 1.06
CA TYR A 145 16.53 -6.10 0.72
C TYR A 145 16.20 -5.98 -0.77
N HIS A 146 16.79 -4.99 -1.46
CA HIS A 146 16.45 -4.66 -2.84
C HIS A 146 17.02 -5.64 -3.87
N THR A 147 16.13 -6.42 -4.46
CA THR A 147 16.37 -7.31 -5.61
C THR A 147 15.43 -6.97 -6.75
N ASP A 148 15.72 -7.47 -7.95
CA ASP A 148 14.85 -7.27 -9.13
C ASP A 148 13.41 -7.75 -8.90
N LEU A 149 13.24 -8.78 -8.07
CA LEU A 149 11.94 -9.38 -7.73
C LEU A 149 11.30 -8.79 -6.47
N SER A 150 12.04 -8.05 -5.65
CA SER A 150 11.54 -7.53 -4.37
C SER A 150 12.23 -6.22 -4.00
N TYR A 151 11.49 -5.11 -3.99
CA TYR A 151 11.98 -3.81 -3.56
C TYR A 151 10.85 -3.02 -2.87
N SER A 152 11.22 -2.27 -1.83
CA SER A 152 10.29 -1.41 -1.08
C SER A 152 10.90 -0.02 -0.99
N LEU A 153 10.40 0.92 -1.79
CA LEU A 153 10.94 2.28 -1.85
C LEU A 153 10.01 3.25 -1.12
N ASN A 154 10.58 4.30 -0.55
CA ASN A 154 9.80 5.41 -0.03
C ASN A 154 9.03 6.07 -1.17
N THR A 155 7.77 6.44 -0.93
CA THR A 155 6.91 7.02 -1.95
C THR A 155 6.32 8.36 -1.52
N ASN A 156 6.05 9.19 -2.51
CA ASN A 156 5.20 10.36 -2.37
C ASN A 156 4.05 10.21 -3.36
N SER A 157 2.84 10.07 -2.83
CA SER A 157 1.60 10.01 -3.60
C SER A 157 0.89 11.33 -3.50
N ILE A 158 0.45 11.87 -4.61
CA ILE A 158 -0.48 13.01 -4.67
C ILE A 158 -1.76 12.55 -5.33
N GLY A 159 -2.89 13.03 -4.83
CA GLY A 159 -4.20 12.69 -5.35
C GLY A 159 -5.12 13.89 -5.34
N GLY A 160 -6.13 13.82 -6.19
CA GLY A 160 -7.19 14.81 -6.24
C GLY A 160 -8.48 14.19 -6.76
N GLY A 161 -9.59 14.80 -6.39
CA GLY A 161 -10.90 14.33 -6.80
C GLY A 161 -11.99 15.33 -6.51
N GLY A 162 -13.21 14.90 -6.71
CA GLY A 162 -14.39 15.66 -6.39
C GLY A 162 -15.65 14.81 -6.45
N ALA A 163 -16.69 15.34 -5.84
CA ALA A 163 -18.01 14.75 -5.81
C ALA A 163 -19.03 15.78 -6.32
N PHE A 164 -19.95 15.31 -7.15
CA PHE A 164 -21.06 16.11 -7.66
C PHE A 164 -22.40 15.42 -7.33
N ALA A 165 -23.18 16.04 -6.44
CA ALA A 165 -24.53 15.59 -6.11
C ALA A 165 -25.49 16.01 -7.22
N ILE A 166 -25.99 15.04 -7.99
CA ILE A 166 -27.02 15.28 -9.01
C ILE A 166 -28.32 15.68 -8.31
N ASN A 167 -28.66 14.95 -7.26
CA ASN A 167 -29.81 15.14 -6.38
C ASN A 167 -29.52 14.48 -5.02
N ASN A 168 -30.48 14.50 -4.10
CA ASN A 168 -30.31 13.96 -2.74
C ASN A 168 -30.10 12.43 -2.68
N MET A 169 -30.31 11.71 -3.78
CA MET A 169 -30.18 10.26 -3.85
C MET A 169 -28.92 9.81 -4.59
N ILE A 170 -28.39 10.63 -5.50
CA ILE A 170 -27.33 10.23 -6.43
C ILE A 170 -26.20 11.25 -6.41
N THR A 171 -25.01 10.75 -6.10
CA THR A 171 -23.74 11.49 -6.16
C THR A 171 -22.78 10.78 -7.09
N ILE A 172 -22.12 11.54 -7.97
CA ILE A 172 -21.01 11.04 -8.79
C ILE A 172 -19.71 11.47 -8.13
N GLN A 173 -18.78 10.55 -7.99
CA GLN A 173 -17.42 10.83 -7.51
C GLN A 173 -16.41 10.54 -8.61
N LEU A 174 -15.40 11.39 -8.74
CA LEU A 174 -14.26 11.16 -9.62
C LEU A 174 -12.99 11.47 -8.84
N GLY A 175 -11.99 10.60 -8.96
CA GLY A 175 -10.70 10.81 -8.32
C GLY A 175 -9.57 10.18 -9.10
N GLY A 176 -8.36 10.66 -8.84
CA GLY A 176 -7.14 10.08 -9.38
C GLY A 176 -5.97 10.35 -8.47
N PHE A 177 -4.91 9.56 -8.65
CA PHE A 177 -3.67 9.71 -7.93
C PHE A 177 -2.47 9.39 -8.81
N MET A 178 -1.32 9.90 -8.39
CA MET A 178 0.00 9.55 -8.92
C MET A 178 0.96 9.31 -7.76
N THR A 179 1.64 8.19 -7.78
CA THR A 179 2.67 7.78 -6.83
C THR A 179 4.04 7.86 -7.47
N MET A 180 4.91 8.65 -6.85
CA MET A 180 6.31 8.82 -7.23
C MET A 180 7.18 8.07 -6.22
N TYR A 181 7.97 7.14 -6.70
CA TYR A 181 8.90 6.36 -5.87
C TYR A 181 10.24 7.10 -5.82
N GLN A 182 10.87 7.14 -4.64
CA GLN A 182 12.21 7.70 -4.51
C GLN A 182 13.21 6.76 -5.17
N ASP A 183 14.00 7.29 -6.11
CA ASP A 183 15.03 6.54 -6.82
C ASP A 183 16.01 5.90 -5.81
N PHE A 184 16.12 4.57 -5.82
CA PHE A 184 17.20 3.86 -5.13
C PHE A 184 18.24 3.42 -6.15
N THR A 185 19.50 3.67 -5.83
CA THR A 185 20.63 3.28 -6.66
C THR A 185 21.58 2.43 -5.85
N ALA A 186 21.80 1.19 -6.30
CA ALA A 186 22.85 0.32 -5.75
C ALA A 186 24.00 0.18 -6.74
N ASN A 187 25.23 0.21 -6.23
CA ASN A 187 26.38 -0.27 -6.97
C ASN A 187 26.49 -1.77 -6.71
N LYS A 188 26.31 -2.56 -7.76
CA LYS A 188 26.40 -4.02 -7.71
C LYS A 188 27.57 -4.48 -8.57
N SER A 189 27.98 -5.73 -8.41
CA SER A 189 28.96 -6.36 -9.29
C SER A 189 28.50 -7.76 -9.62
N TYR A 190 28.59 -8.14 -10.90
CA TYR A 190 28.38 -9.53 -11.27
C TYR A 190 29.74 -10.19 -11.54
N PRO A 191 29.94 -11.44 -11.08
CA PRO A 191 31.16 -12.18 -11.36
C PRO A 191 31.17 -12.62 -12.83
N LEU A 192 32.26 -12.32 -13.54
CA LEU A 192 32.55 -12.81 -14.88
C LEU A 192 33.91 -13.53 -14.85
N GLY A 193 33.88 -14.81 -14.50
CA GLY A 193 35.11 -15.55 -14.14
C GLY A 193 35.69 -15.04 -12.82
N ASP A 194 37.00 -14.80 -12.76
CA ASP A 194 37.68 -14.23 -11.58
C ASP A 194 37.55 -12.70 -11.45
N ALA A 195 36.91 -12.05 -12.43
CA ALA A 195 36.73 -10.60 -12.45
C ALA A 195 35.34 -10.20 -11.96
N ALA A 196 35.27 -9.26 -11.01
CA ALA A 196 34.03 -8.60 -10.64
C ALA A 196 33.79 -7.40 -11.56
N VAL A 197 32.73 -7.44 -12.36
CA VAL A 197 32.35 -6.33 -13.24
C VAL A 197 31.36 -5.42 -12.50
N PRO A 198 31.74 -4.18 -12.16
CA PRO A 198 30.85 -3.27 -11.46
C PRO A 198 29.77 -2.74 -12.41
N PHE A 199 28.54 -2.64 -11.91
CA PHE A 199 27.42 -1.99 -12.59
C PHE A 199 26.57 -1.20 -11.59
N LYS A 200 25.80 -0.25 -12.12
CA LYS A 200 24.93 0.63 -11.34
C LYS A 200 23.49 0.29 -11.67
N GLU A 201 22.73 -0.09 -10.67
CA GLU A 201 21.32 -0.44 -10.82
C GLU A 201 20.46 0.64 -10.16
N THR A 202 19.55 1.23 -10.94
CA THR A 202 18.63 2.27 -10.46
C THR A 202 17.20 1.78 -10.58
N TYR A 203 16.50 1.70 -9.46
CA TYR A 203 15.08 1.32 -9.44
C TYR A 203 14.23 2.59 -9.52
N LYS A 204 13.42 2.69 -10.59
CA LYS A 204 12.45 3.78 -10.78
C LYS A 204 11.07 3.19 -11.04
N LYS A 205 10.07 3.75 -10.38
CA LYS A 205 8.68 3.37 -10.58
C LYS A 205 7.79 4.60 -10.47
N SER A 206 6.80 4.68 -11.34
CA SER A 206 5.68 5.59 -11.21
C SER A 206 4.41 4.78 -11.40
N ALA A 207 3.40 5.08 -10.59
CA ALA A 207 2.09 4.48 -10.71
C ALA A 207 1.06 5.61 -10.72
N TRP A 208 0.01 5.46 -11.54
CA TRP A 208 -1.11 6.37 -11.54
C TRP A 208 -2.41 5.58 -11.68
N GLY A 209 -3.48 6.15 -11.16
CA GLY A 209 -4.80 5.54 -11.21
C GLY A 209 -5.88 6.60 -11.28
N VAL A 210 -7.01 6.23 -11.88
CA VAL A 210 -8.23 7.05 -11.92
C VAL A 210 -9.43 6.16 -11.59
N GLY A 211 -10.41 6.73 -10.93
CA GLY A 211 -11.63 6.05 -10.51
C GLY A 211 -12.85 6.94 -10.67
N ILE A 212 -13.97 6.30 -10.98
CA ILE A 212 -15.29 6.91 -11.00
C ILE A 212 -16.22 6.06 -10.13
N GLY A 213 -17.01 6.72 -9.28
CA GLY A 213 -17.95 6.11 -8.36
C GLY A 213 -19.34 6.71 -8.48
N LEU A 214 -20.35 5.91 -8.19
CA LEU A 214 -21.74 6.34 -8.07
C LEU A 214 -22.26 5.91 -6.70
N ASP A 215 -22.67 6.88 -5.90
CA ASP A 215 -23.29 6.64 -4.61
C ASP A 215 -24.80 6.74 -4.73
N PHE A 216 -25.48 5.79 -4.09
CA PHE A 216 -26.93 5.77 -3.99
C PHE A 216 -27.34 5.79 -2.52
N THR A 217 -28.04 6.86 -2.12
CA THR A 217 -28.55 7.01 -0.76
C THR A 217 -30.03 6.66 -0.72
N PHE A 218 -30.36 5.58 -0.01
CA PHE A 218 -31.74 5.13 0.20
C PHE A 218 -32.19 5.41 1.64
N GLY A 219 -33.37 6.01 1.80
CA GLY A 219 -33.95 6.31 3.12
C GLY A 219 -33.74 7.73 3.65
N GLY A 220 -33.05 8.60 2.91
CA GLY A 220 -32.96 10.04 3.19
C GLY A 220 -34.19 10.80 2.69
N GLY A 221 -35.37 10.42 3.17
CA GLY A 221 -36.62 11.13 2.89
C GLY A 221 -36.85 12.22 3.93
N GLY A 222 -36.52 13.47 3.57
CA GLY A 222 -37.05 14.72 4.14
C GLY A 222 -36.99 14.89 5.66
N GLU A 223 -36.06 15.74 6.11
CA GLU A 223 -36.39 16.77 7.09
C GLU A 223 -36.31 18.14 6.39
#